data_AF-A0A2V8M7P4-F1
#
_entry.id   AF-A0A2V8M7P4-F1
#
_cell.length_a   1.000
_cell.length_b   1.000
_cell.length_c   1.000
_cell.angle_alpha   90.00
_cell.angle_beta   90.00
_cell.angle_gamma   90.00
#
_symmetry.space_group_name_H-M   'P 1'
#
loop_
_entity.id
_entity.type
_entity.pdbx_description
1 polymer ?
#
loop_
_entity_poly.entity_id
_entity_poly.type
_entity_poly.pdbx_seq_one_letter_code
_entity_poly.pdbx_strand_id
1 'polypeptide(L)'
;TDHGVRLVALQEQIVGDFRLALLVLLGAVAFVLLIASANVANMLLARAASRQKEIAIRTALGAGRFRLIRQLLTESLLLSLIGGAIGLLLALWGVYLLVAFGPADLPRAKEVALDGRVLTFTLAVSLLTGIIFGLVPALQASRLDLNEALKESGRSATGSAGHRRMRSLLVVCEIALSLVLLVGAGLLMRSFLKLQAVNPGFNPNNVLTMKVSLRGPNYQKAEPIIAFHDQLLNQIKALPGVQSVATRSYIPIAPDDGYANLSFAIEGRLPGPANRSNAFYNAVSPDYFQTMEIPVLKGRPFDARDDRKAQNAIIINETLARRYFPGEDPVGRRMTLNDKNPKEEDWATPILDGADDPGDEQTRERCGRRAPRGASARQKPTGP
;
A
#
# COMPACT_ATOMS: atom_id res chain seq x y z
N THR A 1 2.97 5.39 -31.59
CA THR A 1 3.41 6.51 -30.73
C THR A 1 2.22 6.93 -29.90
N ASP A 2 1.98 6.23 -28.78
CA ASP A 2 0.88 6.52 -27.85
C ASP A 2 1.46 7.21 -26.61
N HIS A 3 1.33 8.53 -26.52
CA HIS A 3 1.56 9.25 -25.26
C HIS A 3 0.27 9.98 -24.91
N GLY A 4 -0.38 9.54 -23.83
CA GLY A 4 -1.60 10.13 -23.30
C GLY A 4 -1.31 10.96 -22.05
N VAL A 5 -1.96 12.13 -21.94
CA VAL A 5 -2.06 12.83 -20.66
C VAL A 5 -3.09 12.09 -19.82
N ARG A 6 -2.64 11.51 -18.69
CA ARG A 6 -3.53 10.80 -17.78
C ARG A 6 -3.97 11.73 -16.67
N LEU A 7 -5.21 12.21 -16.78
CA LEU A 7 -5.90 12.88 -15.68
C LEU A 7 -6.18 11.82 -14.61
N VAL A 8 -5.56 11.98 -13.45
CA VAL A 8 -5.80 11.14 -12.28
C VAL A 8 -6.58 11.97 -11.27
N ALA A 9 -7.66 11.41 -10.74
CA ALA A 9 -8.40 12.09 -9.68
C ALA A 9 -7.46 12.30 -8.49
N LEU A 10 -7.49 13.49 -7.88
CA LEU A 10 -6.61 13.82 -6.75
C LEU A 10 -6.74 12.78 -5.61
N GLN A 11 -7.94 12.22 -5.41
CA GLN A 11 -8.16 11.13 -4.48
C GLN A 11 -7.40 9.84 -4.84
N GLU A 12 -7.26 9.51 -6.12
CA GLU A 12 -6.49 8.36 -6.59
C GLU A 12 -4.98 8.63 -6.53
N GLN A 13 -4.54 9.88 -6.67
CA GLN A 13 -3.15 10.26 -6.48
C GLN A 13 -2.71 10.21 -5.00
N ILE A 14 -3.60 10.57 -4.07
CA ILE A 14 -3.32 10.59 -2.63
C ILE A 14 -3.60 9.23 -1.96
N VAL A 15 -4.66 8.52 -2.37
CA VAL A 15 -5.15 7.30 -1.69
C VAL A 15 -4.89 6.03 -2.50
N GLY A 16 -4.54 6.14 -3.78
CA GLY A 16 -4.43 5.00 -4.70
C GLY A 16 -3.46 3.92 -4.23
N ASP A 17 -2.34 4.31 -3.63
CA ASP A 17 -1.33 3.38 -3.12
C ASP A 17 -1.78 2.65 -1.84
N PHE A 18 -2.63 3.27 -1.02
CA PHE A 18 -3.13 2.69 0.24
C PHE A 18 -4.41 1.86 0.05
N ARG A 19 -5.16 2.06 -1.05
CA ARG A 19 -6.44 1.39 -1.28
C ARG A 19 -6.32 -0.13 -1.25
N LEU A 20 -5.28 -0.69 -1.88
CA LEU A 20 -5.08 -2.14 -1.89
C LEU A 20 -4.81 -2.68 -0.48
N ALA A 21 -3.94 -2.01 0.28
CA ALA A 21 -3.65 -2.38 1.67
C ALA A 21 -4.91 -2.31 2.56
N LEU A 22 -5.71 -1.25 2.42
CA LEU A 22 -6.98 -1.11 3.13
C LEU A 22 -8.01 -2.17 2.74
N LEU A 23 -8.08 -2.55 1.46
CA LEU A 23 -8.96 -3.63 1.00
C LEU A 23 -8.52 -5.00 1.52
N VAL A 24 -7.21 -5.26 1.54
CA VAL A 24 -6.66 -6.49 2.13
C VAL A 24 -6.96 -6.55 3.63
N LEU A 25 -6.78 -5.43 4.34
CA LEU A 25 -7.12 -5.33 5.77
C LEU A 25 -8.62 -5.55 5.99
N LEU A 26 -9.49 -4.90 5.20
CA LEU A 26 -10.94 -5.09 5.27
C LEU A 26 -11.34 -6.54 5.01
N GLY A 27 -10.74 -7.20 4.02
CA GLY A 27 -10.95 -8.61 3.74
C GLY A 27 -10.54 -9.50 4.91
N ALA A 28 -9.39 -9.22 5.53
CA ALA A 28 -8.92 -9.94 6.71
C ALA A 28 -9.89 -9.78 7.90
N VAL A 29 -10.33 -8.55 8.17
CA VAL A 29 -11.33 -8.26 9.22
C VAL A 29 -12.66 -8.98 8.94
N ALA A 30 -13.10 -9.02 7.68
CA ALA A 30 -14.31 -9.76 7.29
C ALA A 30 -14.18 -11.26 7.57
N PHE A 31 -13.03 -11.89 7.28
CA PHE A 31 -12.79 -13.30 7.62
C PHE A 31 -12.77 -13.54 9.12
N VAL A 32 -12.12 -12.68 9.90
CA VAL A 32 -12.12 -12.77 11.37
C VAL A 32 -13.55 -12.64 11.91
N LEU A 33 -14.35 -11.72 11.38
CA LEU A 33 -15.76 -11.56 11.74
C LEU A 33 -16.57 -12.83 11.43
N LEU A 34 -16.36 -13.45 10.27
CA LEU A 34 -17.02 -14.71 9.90
C LEU A 34 -16.64 -15.86 10.83
N ILE A 35 -15.36 -16.00 11.16
CA ILE A 35 -14.84 -16.99 12.12
C ILE A 35 -15.48 -16.79 13.50
N ALA A 36 -15.45 -15.55 14.02
CA ALA A 36 -16.05 -15.22 15.31
C ALA A 36 -17.57 -15.51 15.32
N SER A 37 -18.26 -15.19 14.23
CA SER A 37 -19.70 -15.42 14.13
C SER A 37 -20.05 -16.90 14.02
N ALA A 38 -19.24 -17.69 13.31
CA ALA A 38 -19.37 -19.16 13.28
C ALA A 38 -19.20 -19.77 14.68
N ASN A 39 -18.29 -19.23 15.48
CA ASN A 39 -18.10 -19.63 16.87
C ASN A 39 -19.31 -19.33 17.75
N VAL A 40 -19.90 -18.13 17.61
CA VAL A 40 -21.15 -17.79 18.31
C VAL A 40 -22.28 -18.73 17.90
N ALA A 41 -22.44 -19.02 16.60
CA ALA A 41 -23.44 -19.99 16.13
C ALA A 41 -23.21 -21.40 16.71
N ASN A 42 -21.97 -21.86 16.76
CA ASN A 42 -21.61 -23.15 17.38
C ASN A 42 -21.99 -23.18 18.87
N MET A 43 -21.75 -22.10 19.61
CA MET A 43 -22.18 -21.99 21.02
C MET A 43 -23.70 -21.98 21.17
N LEU A 44 -24.42 -21.27 20.29
CA LEU A 44 -25.89 -21.21 20.31
C LEU A 44 -26.50 -22.58 19.98
N LEU A 45 -25.94 -23.31 18.99
CA LEU A 45 -26.32 -24.70 18.69
C LEU A 45 -26.11 -25.61 19.91
N ALA A 46 -24.95 -25.50 20.59
CA ALA A 46 -24.68 -26.28 21.79
C ALA A 46 -25.67 -25.98 22.94
N ARG A 47 -26.03 -24.70 23.14
CA ARG A 47 -27.05 -24.28 24.11
C ARG A 47 -28.45 -24.74 23.73
N ALA A 48 -28.81 -24.74 22.44
CA ALA A 48 -30.09 -25.24 21.98
C ALA A 48 -30.23 -26.76 22.23
N ALA A 49 -29.15 -27.51 22.01
CA ALA A 49 -29.10 -28.95 22.29
C ALA A 49 -29.26 -29.25 23.79
N SER A 50 -28.66 -28.45 24.69
CA SER A 50 -28.86 -28.66 26.14
C SER A 50 -30.27 -28.28 26.61
N ARG A 51 -30.94 -27.33 25.94
CA ARG A 51 -32.33 -26.92 26.21
C ARG A 51 -33.39 -27.74 25.47
N GLN A 52 -32.98 -28.80 24.77
CA GLN A 52 -33.88 -29.59 23.92
C GLN A 52 -35.08 -30.17 24.68
N LYS A 53 -34.89 -30.63 25.94
CA LYS A 53 -35.99 -31.13 26.79
C LYS A 53 -37.00 -30.05 27.16
N GLU A 54 -36.55 -28.85 27.50
CA GLU A 54 -37.42 -27.70 27.81
C GLU A 54 -38.25 -27.30 26.59
N ILE A 55 -37.60 -27.24 25.42
CA ILE A 55 -38.23 -26.89 24.15
C ILE A 55 -39.28 -27.95 23.76
N ALA A 56 -38.97 -29.24 23.92
CA ALA A 56 -39.90 -30.33 23.67
C ALA A 56 -41.15 -30.25 24.58
N ILE A 57 -40.97 -30.00 25.88
CA ILE A 57 -42.08 -29.85 26.83
C ILE A 57 -42.97 -28.64 26.47
N ARG A 58 -42.37 -27.48 26.17
CA ARG A 58 -43.13 -26.29 25.74
C ARG A 58 -43.89 -26.51 24.44
N THR A 59 -43.31 -27.24 23.50
CA THR A 59 -43.96 -27.55 22.23
C THR A 59 -45.11 -28.53 22.43
N ALA A 60 -44.96 -29.50 23.33
CA ALA A 60 -46.05 -30.42 23.73
C ALA A 60 -47.21 -29.69 24.44
N LEU A 61 -46.91 -28.61 25.17
CA LEU A 61 -47.91 -27.71 25.76
C LEU A 61 -48.52 -26.71 24.75
N GLY A 62 -48.23 -26.83 23.45
CA GLY A 62 -48.82 -26.01 22.40
C GLY A 62 -48.10 -24.69 22.09
N ALA A 63 -46.86 -24.49 22.59
CA ALA A 63 -46.09 -23.31 22.22
C ALA A 63 -45.75 -23.33 20.72
N GLY A 64 -46.18 -22.30 19.99
CA GLY A 64 -45.91 -22.16 18.56
C GLY A 64 -44.42 -21.98 18.24
N ARG A 65 -43.96 -22.60 17.14
CA ARG A 65 -42.58 -22.55 16.63
C ARG A 65 -42.03 -21.13 16.48
N PHE A 66 -42.90 -20.17 16.14
CA PHE A 66 -42.56 -18.75 16.03
C PHE A 66 -42.13 -18.12 17.37
N ARG A 67 -42.72 -18.54 18.49
CA ARG A 67 -42.36 -18.00 19.82
C ARG A 67 -40.94 -18.42 20.22
N LEU A 68 -40.56 -19.66 19.89
CA LEU A 68 -39.21 -20.18 20.12
C LEU A 68 -38.17 -19.49 19.23
N ILE A 69 -38.47 -19.32 17.94
CA ILE A 69 -37.58 -18.61 17.01
C ILE A 69 -37.39 -17.15 17.45
N ARG A 70 -38.47 -16.46 17.85
CA ARG A 70 -38.40 -15.08 18.33
C ARG A 70 -37.50 -14.95 19.56
N GLN A 71 -37.61 -15.87 20.51
CA GLN A 71 -36.78 -15.85 21.72
C GLN A 71 -35.28 -15.99 21.39
N LEU A 72 -34.91 -17.01 20.61
CA LEU A 72 -33.52 -17.26 20.24
C LEU A 72 -32.92 -16.12 19.39
N LEU A 73 -33.74 -15.54 18.51
CA LEU A 73 -33.35 -14.38 17.71
C LEU A 73 -33.14 -13.14 18.59
N THR A 74 -34.01 -12.89 19.56
CA THR A 74 -33.83 -11.76 20.50
C THR A 74 -32.57 -11.92 21.35
N GLU A 75 -32.25 -13.13 21.82
CA GLU A 75 -31.01 -13.39 22.57
C GLU A 75 -29.77 -13.14 21.68
N SER A 76 -29.82 -13.58 20.42
CA SER A 76 -28.71 -13.41 19.47
C SER A 76 -28.50 -11.94 19.08
N LEU A 77 -29.60 -11.21 18.85
CA LEU A 77 -29.57 -9.77 18.54
C LEU A 77 -29.06 -8.96 19.73
N LEU A 78 -29.46 -9.30 20.95
CA LEU A 78 -28.99 -8.61 22.15
C LEU A 78 -27.48 -8.83 22.34
N LEU A 79 -27.00 -10.06 22.18
CA LEU A 79 -25.57 -10.38 22.21
C LEU A 79 -24.79 -9.63 21.12
N SER A 80 -25.30 -9.58 19.89
CA SER A 80 -24.59 -8.89 18.79
C SER A 80 -24.58 -7.38 18.97
N LEU A 81 -25.64 -6.78 19.51
CA LEU A 81 -25.67 -5.34 19.82
C LEU A 81 -24.72 -4.97 20.96
N ILE A 82 -24.66 -5.77 22.03
CA ILE A 82 -23.68 -5.56 23.11
C ILE A 82 -22.26 -5.70 22.57
N GLY A 83 -21.99 -6.75 21.78
CA GLY A 83 -20.70 -6.96 21.15
C GLY A 83 -20.30 -5.80 20.23
N GLY A 84 -21.24 -5.31 19.41
CA GLY A 84 -21.04 -4.14 18.56
C GLY A 84 -20.77 -2.85 19.34
N ALA A 85 -21.48 -2.63 20.45
CA ALA A 85 -21.26 -1.47 21.31
C ALA A 85 -19.87 -1.51 21.99
N ILE A 86 -19.48 -2.66 22.53
CA ILE A 86 -18.13 -2.86 23.11
C ILE A 86 -17.06 -2.70 22.02
N GLY A 87 -17.28 -3.27 20.83
CA GLY A 87 -16.38 -3.13 19.70
C GLY A 87 -16.19 -1.67 19.26
N LEU A 88 -17.27 -0.88 19.26
CA LEU A 88 -17.21 0.55 18.95
C LEU A 88 -16.42 1.33 20.01
N LEU A 89 -16.59 1.02 21.30
CA LEU A 89 -15.80 1.61 22.39
C LEU A 89 -14.31 1.27 22.27
N LEU A 90 -13.99 0.01 21.95
CA LEU A 90 -12.61 -0.41 21.69
C LEU A 90 -12.04 0.27 20.45
N ALA A 91 -12.84 0.50 19.40
CA ALA A 91 -12.43 1.25 18.23
C ALA A 91 -12.13 2.71 18.56
N LEU A 92 -12.94 3.37 19.41
CA LEU A 92 -12.67 4.73 19.89
C LEU A 92 -11.30 4.82 20.58
N TRP A 93 -11.04 3.91 21.52
CA TRP A 93 -9.75 3.85 22.21
C TRP A 93 -8.60 3.49 21.27
N GLY A 94 -8.81 2.55 20.35
CA GLY A 94 -7.81 2.11 19.38
C GLY A 94 -7.39 3.23 18.43
N VAL A 95 -8.36 4.00 17.90
CA VAL A 95 -8.08 5.16 17.05
C VAL A 95 -7.30 6.22 17.84
N TYR A 96 -7.69 6.49 19.09
CA TYR A 96 -6.97 7.43 19.94
C TYR A 96 -5.51 7.01 20.17
N LEU A 97 -5.27 5.74 20.51
CA LEU A 97 -3.92 5.20 20.70
C LEU A 97 -3.10 5.24 19.40
N LEU A 98 -3.73 4.90 18.27
CA LEU A 98 -3.06 4.92 16.97
C LEU A 98 -2.61 6.33 16.59
N VAL A 99 -3.43 7.35 16.88
CA VAL A 99 -3.07 8.76 16.66
C VAL A 99 -2.02 9.24 17.65
N ALA A 100 -2.07 8.79 18.91
CA ALA A 100 -1.12 9.18 19.95
C ALA A 100 0.29 8.60 19.73
N PHE A 101 0.39 7.37 19.22
CA PHE A 101 1.66 6.68 18.95
C PHE A 101 2.08 6.69 17.48
N GLY A 102 1.25 7.24 16.59
CA GLY A 102 1.53 7.31 15.16
C GLY A 102 2.57 8.38 14.82
N PRO A 103 3.34 8.21 13.72
CA PRO A 103 4.26 9.25 13.25
C PRO A 103 3.49 10.53 12.91
N ALA A 104 4.04 11.67 13.31
CA ALA A 104 3.41 13.00 13.19
C ALA A 104 3.07 13.41 11.73
N ASP A 105 3.66 12.74 10.76
CA ASP A 105 3.56 13.05 9.33
C ASP A 105 2.43 12.29 8.60
N LEU A 106 1.58 11.52 9.29
CA LEU A 106 0.44 10.86 8.64
C LEU A 106 -0.55 11.90 8.10
N PRO A 107 -0.66 12.07 6.76
CA PRO A 107 -1.60 13.01 6.18
C PRO A 107 -3.01 12.57 6.60
N ARG A 108 -3.80 13.51 7.13
CA ARG A 108 -5.20 13.28 7.54
C ARG A 108 -5.38 12.35 8.75
N ALA A 109 -4.37 12.16 9.62
CA ALA A 109 -4.54 11.46 10.90
C ALA A 109 -5.68 12.07 11.76
N LYS A 110 -5.92 13.39 11.63
CA LYS A 110 -7.03 14.11 12.27
C LYS A 110 -8.40 13.87 11.64
N GLU A 111 -8.47 13.33 10.42
CA GLU A 111 -9.74 12.98 9.74
C GLU A 111 -10.15 11.52 9.99
N VAL A 112 -9.31 10.71 10.64
CA VAL A 112 -9.67 9.36 11.09
C VAL A 112 -10.59 9.50 12.31
N ALA A 113 -11.85 9.81 12.03
CA ALA A 113 -12.90 9.95 13.03
C ALA A 113 -13.95 8.84 12.88
N LEU A 114 -14.59 8.51 14.00
CA LEU A 114 -15.77 7.66 14.00
C LEU A 114 -16.97 8.50 13.56
N ASP A 115 -17.16 8.56 12.23
CA ASP A 115 -18.28 9.26 11.63
C ASP A 115 -19.57 8.43 11.69
N GLY A 116 -20.71 9.09 11.44
CA GLY A 116 -22.02 8.44 11.34
C GLY A 116 -22.07 7.28 10.32
N ARG A 117 -21.20 7.28 9.30
CA ARG A 117 -21.02 6.15 8.37
C ARG A 117 -20.44 4.90 9.05
N VAL A 118 -19.48 5.06 9.97
CA VAL A 118 -18.89 3.93 10.69
C VAL A 118 -19.87 3.38 11.72
N LEU A 119 -20.63 4.26 12.40
CA LEU A 119 -21.69 3.84 13.31
C LEU A 119 -22.79 3.05 12.58
N THR A 120 -23.30 3.58 11.47
CA THR A 120 -24.34 2.91 10.68
C THR A 120 -23.84 1.58 10.10
N PHE A 121 -22.60 1.54 9.61
CA PHE A 121 -21.98 0.29 9.14
C PHE A 121 -21.84 -0.74 10.27
N THR A 122 -21.32 -0.35 11.43
CA THR A 122 -21.14 -1.24 12.59
C THR A 122 -22.48 -1.78 13.08
N LEU A 123 -23.50 -0.91 13.14
CA LEU A 123 -24.87 -1.30 13.50
C LEU A 123 -25.44 -2.30 12.49
N ALA A 124 -25.31 -2.02 11.19
CA ALA A 124 -25.80 -2.90 10.13
C ALA A 124 -25.13 -4.27 10.19
N VAL A 125 -23.80 -4.32 10.36
CA VAL A 125 -23.03 -5.56 10.47
C VAL A 125 -23.40 -6.33 11.75
N SER A 126 -23.59 -5.65 12.88
CA SER A 126 -23.99 -6.30 14.14
C SER A 126 -25.40 -6.90 14.07
N LEU A 127 -26.33 -6.22 13.38
CA LEU A 127 -27.67 -6.74 13.13
C LEU A 127 -27.63 -7.93 12.16
N LEU A 128 -26.93 -7.79 11.03
CA LEU A 128 -26.81 -8.86 10.03
C LEU A 128 -26.18 -10.12 10.62
N THR A 129 -25.10 -9.99 11.40
CA THR A 129 -24.47 -11.13 12.07
C THR A 129 -25.41 -11.78 13.08
N GLY A 130 -26.07 -11.00 13.94
CA GLY A 130 -27.06 -11.52 14.89
C GLY A 130 -28.23 -12.24 14.23
N ILE A 131 -28.73 -11.74 13.10
CA ILE A 131 -29.82 -12.36 12.33
C ILE A 131 -29.33 -13.64 11.66
N ILE A 132 -28.27 -13.58 10.86
CA ILE A 132 -27.81 -14.73 10.06
C ILE A 132 -27.42 -15.89 10.98
N PHE A 133 -26.61 -15.62 12.00
CA PHE A 133 -26.06 -16.65 12.87
C PHE A 133 -26.99 -17.03 14.04
N GLY A 134 -28.00 -16.21 14.36
CA GLY A 134 -29.06 -16.55 15.30
C GLY A 134 -30.25 -17.29 14.67
N LEU A 135 -30.59 -16.99 13.41
CA LEU A 135 -31.72 -17.60 12.72
C LEU A 135 -31.44 -19.04 12.28
N VAL A 136 -30.21 -19.33 11.82
CA VAL A 136 -29.78 -20.68 11.42
C VAL A 136 -29.99 -21.72 12.54
N PRO A 137 -29.47 -21.53 13.79
CA PRO A 137 -29.74 -22.45 14.89
C PRO A 137 -31.21 -22.46 15.32
N ALA A 138 -31.90 -21.31 15.31
CA ALA A 138 -33.30 -21.22 15.71
C ALA A 138 -34.23 -22.03 14.80
N LEU A 139 -34.02 -21.97 13.48
CA LEU A 139 -34.77 -22.75 12.51
C LEU A 139 -34.54 -24.26 12.68
N GLN A 140 -33.30 -24.69 12.96
CA GLN A 140 -33.03 -26.11 13.20
C GLN A 140 -33.64 -26.63 14.51
N ALA A 141 -33.55 -25.87 15.60
CA ALA A 141 -34.19 -26.24 16.86
C ALA A 141 -35.72 -26.39 16.71
N SER A 142 -36.34 -25.59 15.83
CA SER A 142 -37.78 -25.66 15.55
C SER A 142 -38.22 -26.84 14.66
N ARG A 143 -37.28 -27.48 13.94
CA ARG A 143 -37.52 -28.63 13.05
C ARG A 143 -37.36 -29.99 13.72
N LEU A 144 -37.03 -30.03 15.01
CA LEU A 144 -36.95 -31.29 15.75
C LEU A 144 -38.34 -31.93 15.83
N ASP A 145 -38.51 -33.06 15.14
CA ASP A 145 -39.75 -33.83 15.18
C ASP A 145 -39.93 -34.45 16.57
N LEU A 146 -41.03 -34.07 17.24
CA LEU A 146 -41.43 -34.57 18.56
C LEU A 146 -41.52 -36.10 18.61
N ASN A 147 -41.81 -36.75 17.48
CA ASN A 147 -41.92 -38.21 17.37
C ASN A 147 -40.56 -38.93 17.40
N GLU A 148 -39.48 -38.31 16.91
CA GLU A 148 -38.13 -38.89 17.05
C GLU A 148 -37.58 -38.67 18.46
N ALA A 149 -37.78 -37.49 19.04
CA ALA A 149 -37.26 -37.16 20.37
C ALA A 149 -37.82 -38.06 21.49
N LEU A 150 -39.05 -38.58 21.34
CA LEU A 150 -39.66 -39.52 22.29
C LEU A 150 -39.22 -40.99 22.05
N LYS A 151 -38.99 -41.40 20.79
CA LYS A 151 -38.46 -42.75 20.46
C LYS A 151 -36.98 -42.92 20.81
N GLU A 152 -36.21 -41.83 20.83
CA GLU A 152 -34.75 -41.84 21.04
C GLU A 152 -34.33 -41.92 22.51
N SER A 153 -35.29 -41.89 23.46
CA SER A 153 -34.99 -41.95 24.91
C SER A 153 -34.33 -43.25 25.37
N GLY A 154 -34.19 -44.28 24.52
CA GLY A 154 -33.57 -45.57 24.85
C GLY A 154 -32.16 -45.84 24.31
N ARG A 155 -31.62 -45.04 23.38
CA ARG A 155 -30.29 -45.28 22.78
C ARG A 155 -29.56 -43.97 22.56
N SER A 156 -28.67 -43.64 23.49
CA SER A 156 -27.57 -42.67 23.38
C SER A 156 -27.95 -41.31 22.79
N ALA A 157 -28.10 -40.33 23.69
CA ALA A 157 -28.30 -38.89 23.44
C ALA A 157 -27.26 -38.25 22.50
N THR A 158 -27.31 -38.57 21.21
CA THR A 158 -26.47 -37.96 20.19
C THR A 158 -27.38 -37.25 19.21
N GLY A 159 -27.49 -35.92 19.35
CA GLY A 159 -28.44 -35.10 18.60
C GLY A 159 -28.49 -35.40 17.10
N SER A 160 -29.66 -35.16 16.51
CA SER A 160 -30.05 -35.53 15.14
C SER A 160 -28.92 -35.35 14.11
N ALA A 161 -28.85 -36.25 13.12
CA ALA A 161 -27.80 -36.26 12.11
C ALA A 161 -27.63 -34.90 11.40
N GLY A 162 -28.70 -34.11 11.28
CA GLY A 162 -28.68 -32.75 10.73
C GLY A 162 -27.90 -31.74 11.58
N HIS A 163 -28.02 -31.80 12.92
CA HIS A 163 -27.29 -30.92 13.84
C HIS A 163 -25.78 -31.18 13.79
N ARG A 164 -25.39 -32.47 13.71
CA ARG A 164 -23.99 -32.88 13.63
C ARG A 164 -23.33 -32.47 12.31
N ARG A 165 -24.04 -32.62 11.18
CA ARG A 165 -23.56 -32.16 9.87
C ARG A 165 -23.38 -30.65 9.81
N MET A 166 -24.33 -29.87 10.34
CA MET A 166 -24.22 -28.40 10.35
C MET A 166 -23.03 -27.92 11.19
N ARG A 167 -22.88 -28.45 12.41
CA ARG A 167 -21.71 -28.15 13.26
C ARG A 167 -20.41 -28.53 12.58
N SER A 168 -20.36 -29.69 11.91
CA SER A 168 -19.18 -30.09 11.15
C SER A 168 -18.88 -29.14 10.00
N LEU A 169 -19.89 -28.67 9.26
CA LEU A 169 -19.71 -27.68 8.19
C LEU A 169 -19.20 -26.35 8.72
N LEU A 170 -19.75 -25.85 9.83
CA LEU A 170 -19.29 -24.62 10.47
C LEU A 170 -17.82 -24.72 10.90
N VAL A 171 -17.43 -25.84 11.53
CA VAL A 171 -16.04 -26.08 11.95
C VAL A 171 -15.10 -26.20 10.74
N VAL A 172 -15.50 -26.89 9.67
CA VAL A 172 -14.69 -26.99 8.44
C VAL A 172 -14.51 -25.61 7.80
N CYS A 173 -15.57 -24.81 7.68
CA CYS A 173 -15.49 -23.44 7.19
C CYS A 173 -14.58 -22.56 8.06
N GLU A 174 -14.68 -22.69 9.38
CA GLU A 174 -13.83 -21.96 10.33
C GLU A 174 -12.35 -22.30 10.14
N ILE A 175 -12.01 -23.60 10.10
CA ILE A 175 -10.64 -24.07 9.89
C ILE A 175 -10.13 -23.59 8.52
N ALA A 176 -10.94 -23.69 7.48
CA ALA A 176 -10.57 -23.23 6.14
C ALA A 176 -10.28 -21.72 6.11
N LEU A 177 -11.15 -20.89 6.69
CA LEU A 177 -10.95 -19.43 6.76
C LEU A 177 -9.70 -19.07 7.58
N SER A 178 -9.48 -19.75 8.70
CA SER A 178 -8.28 -19.59 9.53
C SER A 178 -7.00 -19.94 8.76
N LEU A 179 -7.00 -21.02 7.97
CA LEU A 179 -5.87 -21.39 7.12
C LEU A 179 -5.61 -20.36 6.02
N VAL A 180 -6.66 -19.82 5.39
CA VAL A 180 -6.53 -18.76 4.38
C VAL A 180 -5.90 -17.51 5.00
N LEU A 181 -6.34 -17.08 6.18
CA LEU A 181 -5.75 -15.96 6.90
C LEU A 181 -4.29 -16.22 7.27
N LEU A 182 -3.97 -17.42 7.78
CA LEU A 182 -2.62 -17.79 8.17
C LEU A 182 -1.65 -17.80 6.97
N VAL A 183 -2.06 -18.40 5.85
CA VAL A 183 -1.26 -18.41 4.61
C VAL A 183 -1.11 -17.00 4.06
N GLY A 184 -2.20 -16.21 4.03
CA GLY A 184 -2.16 -14.81 3.59
C GLY A 184 -1.21 -13.95 4.41
N ALA A 185 -1.29 -14.04 5.73
CA ALA A 185 -0.39 -13.34 6.66
C ALA A 185 1.08 -13.77 6.46
N GLY A 186 1.33 -15.08 6.33
CA GLY A 186 2.67 -15.60 6.06
C GLY A 186 3.25 -15.11 4.73
N LEU A 187 2.44 -15.06 3.67
CA LEU A 187 2.85 -14.51 2.37
C LEU A 187 3.12 -13.01 2.42
N LEU A 188 2.29 -12.24 3.12
CA LEU A 188 2.51 -10.81 3.33
C LEU A 188 3.79 -10.56 4.12
N MET A 189 4.02 -11.31 5.20
CA MET A 189 5.23 -11.19 5.99
C MET A 189 6.48 -11.59 5.19
N ARG A 190 6.40 -12.67 4.40
CA ARG A 190 7.49 -13.06 3.49
C ARG A 190 7.76 -11.99 2.43
N SER A 191 6.71 -11.37 1.89
CA SER A 191 6.84 -10.29 0.90
C SER A 191 7.48 -9.06 1.52
N PHE A 192 7.09 -8.71 2.74
CA PHE A 192 7.69 -7.61 3.49
C PHE A 192 9.17 -7.84 3.78
N LEU A 193 9.54 -9.04 4.26
CA LEU A 193 10.94 -9.41 4.48
C LEU A 193 11.76 -9.40 3.19
N LYS A 194 11.16 -9.84 2.07
CA LYS A 194 11.80 -9.73 0.75
C LYS A 194 12.02 -8.28 0.35
N LEU A 195 11.02 -7.41 0.53
CA LEU A 195 11.13 -5.99 0.21
C LEU A 195 12.22 -5.30 1.04
N GLN A 196 12.37 -5.66 2.32
CA GLN A 196 13.47 -5.14 3.15
C GLN A 196 14.85 -5.62 2.70
N ALA A 197 14.94 -6.80 2.07
CA ALA A 197 16.18 -7.37 1.59
C ALA A 197 16.55 -6.98 0.15
N VAL A 198 15.67 -6.25 -0.56
CA VAL A 198 15.99 -5.72 -1.89
C VAL A 198 17.08 -4.68 -1.73
N ASN A 199 18.21 -4.87 -2.42
CA ASN A 199 19.29 -3.90 -2.45
C ASN A 199 18.78 -2.64 -3.17
N PRO A 200 18.74 -1.48 -2.49
CA PRO A 200 18.28 -0.23 -3.08
C PRO A 200 19.35 0.42 -3.98
N GLY A 201 20.36 -0.29 -4.50
CA GLY A 201 21.39 0.30 -5.37
C GLY A 201 22.32 1.33 -4.69
N PHE A 202 22.13 1.58 -3.39
CA PHE A 202 22.94 2.43 -2.52
C PHE A 202 23.01 1.82 -1.12
N ASN A 203 23.94 2.29 -0.27
CA ASN A 203 24.05 1.85 1.11
C ASN A 203 23.27 2.78 2.08
N PRO A 204 22.16 2.32 2.69
CA PRO A 204 21.41 3.13 3.65
C PRO A 204 21.99 3.08 5.07
N ASN A 205 22.96 2.21 5.35
CA ASN A 205 23.45 1.99 6.71
C ASN A 205 24.38 3.12 7.16
N ASN A 206 24.22 3.58 8.41
CA ASN A 206 25.01 4.66 9.01
C ASN A 206 24.94 6.01 8.27
N VAL A 207 23.88 6.24 7.49
CA VAL A 207 23.61 7.52 6.82
C VAL A 207 22.59 8.32 7.61
N LEU A 208 22.96 9.54 8.02
CA LEU A 208 22.04 10.50 8.64
C LEU A 208 21.56 11.52 7.61
N THR A 209 20.25 11.64 7.46
CA THR A 209 19.63 12.59 6.52
C THR A 209 19.07 13.81 7.24
N MET A 210 19.28 15.01 6.68
CA MET A 210 18.70 16.26 7.18
C MET A 210 18.09 17.06 6.02
N LYS A 211 16.91 17.65 6.25
CA LYS A 211 16.24 18.50 5.27
C LYS A 211 16.50 19.97 5.61
N VAL A 212 17.12 20.70 4.68
CA VAL A 212 17.39 22.13 4.83
C VAL A 212 16.56 22.89 3.80
N SER A 213 15.77 23.87 4.26
CA SER A 213 14.95 24.72 3.40
C SER A 213 15.47 26.15 3.46
N LEU A 214 16.14 26.59 2.40
CA LEU A 214 16.59 27.98 2.25
C LEU A 214 15.43 28.82 1.68
N ARG A 215 14.91 29.76 2.49
CA ARG A 215 13.82 30.68 2.10
C ARG A 215 14.19 32.11 2.45
N GLY A 216 13.67 33.07 1.68
CA GLY A 216 13.81 34.49 1.95
C GLY A 216 14.58 35.27 0.88
N PRO A 217 14.66 36.61 1.00
CA PRO A 217 15.22 37.49 -0.03
C PRO A 217 16.69 37.24 -0.32
N ASN A 218 17.46 36.76 0.67
CA ASN A 218 18.89 36.49 0.53
C ASN A 218 19.21 35.23 -0.30
N TYR A 219 18.21 34.37 -0.56
CA TYR A 219 18.37 33.12 -1.30
C TYR A 219 17.59 33.11 -2.62
N GLN A 220 17.39 34.29 -3.23
CA GLN A 220 16.77 34.41 -4.56
C GLN A 220 17.76 34.15 -5.69
N LYS A 221 19.06 34.32 -5.43
CA LYS A 221 20.15 34.09 -6.40
C LYS A 221 20.90 32.81 -6.07
N ALA A 222 21.62 32.28 -7.04
CA ALA A 222 22.33 31.02 -6.89
C ALA A 222 23.60 31.13 -6.06
N GLU A 223 24.31 32.26 -6.12
CA GLU A 223 25.60 32.45 -5.45
C GLU A 223 25.50 32.31 -3.92
N PRO A 224 24.52 32.93 -3.23
CA PRO A 224 24.35 32.74 -1.79
C PRO A 224 23.95 31.31 -1.39
N ILE A 225 23.19 30.62 -2.25
CA ILE A 225 22.78 29.22 -2.02
C ILE A 225 24.00 28.30 -2.09
N ILE A 226 24.85 28.48 -3.11
CA ILE A 226 26.08 27.70 -3.29
C ILE A 226 27.02 27.93 -2.11
N ALA A 227 27.30 29.19 -1.77
CA ALA A 227 28.18 29.54 -0.66
C ALA A 227 27.70 28.95 0.69
N PHE A 228 26.39 28.95 0.94
CA PHE A 228 25.81 28.31 2.12
C PHE A 228 26.08 26.80 2.14
N HIS A 229 25.84 26.10 1.03
CA HIS A 229 26.06 24.66 0.97
C HIS A 229 27.55 24.31 1.12
N ASP A 230 28.46 25.06 0.51
CA ASP A 230 29.90 24.85 0.65
C ASP A 230 30.36 25.01 2.10
N GLN A 231 29.91 26.06 2.78
CA GLN A 231 30.21 26.28 4.20
C GLN A 231 29.63 25.18 5.09
N LEU A 232 28.38 24.77 4.83
CA LEU A 232 27.71 23.72 5.57
C LEU A 232 28.44 22.38 5.44
N LEU A 233 28.78 21.98 4.21
CA LEU A 233 29.50 20.74 3.93
C LEU A 233 30.87 20.74 4.61
N ASN A 234 31.62 21.84 4.52
CA ASN A 234 32.93 21.96 5.15
C ASN A 234 32.87 21.86 6.69
N GLN A 235 31.87 22.47 7.31
CA GLN A 235 31.69 22.39 8.77
C GLN A 235 31.32 20.97 9.22
N ILE A 236 30.40 20.30 8.51
CA ILE A 236 29.99 18.93 8.85
C ILE A 236 31.15 17.96 8.63
N LYS A 237 31.90 18.10 7.54
CA LYS A 237 33.07 17.26 7.23
C LYS A 237 34.17 17.37 8.28
N ALA A 238 34.25 18.49 9.01
CA ALA A 238 35.22 18.70 10.09
C ALA A 238 34.81 18.07 11.43
N LEU A 239 33.58 17.55 11.56
CA LEU A 239 33.13 16.93 12.81
C LEU A 239 33.75 15.54 13.00
N PRO A 240 34.14 15.18 14.24
CA PRO A 240 34.68 13.86 14.52
C PRO A 240 33.62 12.78 14.29
N GLY A 241 33.99 11.72 13.57
CA GLY A 241 33.10 10.59 13.25
C GLY A 241 32.35 10.71 11.91
N VAL A 242 32.43 11.86 11.22
CA VAL A 242 31.90 12.01 9.87
C VAL A 242 32.90 11.45 8.86
N GLN A 243 32.50 10.45 8.06
CA GLN A 243 33.34 9.85 7.02
C GLN A 243 33.22 10.60 5.68
N SER A 244 32.00 10.98 5.33
CA SER A 244 31.66 11.65 4.08
C SER A 244 30.38 12.46 4.27
N VAL A 245 30.19 13.50 3.46
CA VAL A 245 29.01 14.36 3.50
C VAL A 245 28.67 14.78 2.08
N ALA A 246 27.39 14.76 1.76
CA ALA A 246 26.90 15.17 0.45
C ALA A 246 25.55 15.88 0.57
N THR A 247 25.25 16.72 -0.41
CA THR A 247 23.94 17.35 -0.57
C THR A 247 23.25 16.82 -1.82
N ARG A 248 21.92 16.74 -1.75
CA ARG A 248 21.03 16.37 -2.85
C ARG A 248 19.75 17.19 -2.76
N SER A 249 19.09 17.46 -3.90
CA SER A 249 17.82 18.19 -3.94
C SER A 249 16.63 17.45 -3.28
N TYR A 250 16.58 16.12 -3.35
CA TYR A 250 15.48 15.27 -2.86
C TYR A 250 16.03 13.99 -2.23
N ILE A 251 15.39 13.41 -1.22
CA ILE A 251 15.90 12.16 -0.61
C ILE A 251 15.43 10.96 -1.47
N PRO A 252 16.30 9.99 -1.79
CA PRO A 252 15.87 8.78 -2.49
C PRO A 252 14.77 8.05 -1.70
N ILE A 253 13.71 7.61 -2.39
CA ILE A 253 12.58 6.85 -1.82
C ILE A 253 11.80 7.62 -0.73
N ALA A 254 11.72 8.95 -0.82
CA ALA A 254 10.82 9.74 0.03
C ALA A 254 9.39 9.82 -0.56
N PRO A 255 8.32 9.62 0.25
CA PRO A 255 6.93 9.62 -0.24
C PRO A 255 6.40 10.95 -0.80
N ASP A 256 7.06 12.08 -0.55
CA ASP A 256 6.49 13.42 -0.76
C ASP A 256 7.41 14.41 -1.50
N ASP A 257 8.41 13.91 -2.21
CA ASP A 257 9.47 14.77 -2.70
C ASP A 257 9.22 15.12 -4.15
N GLY A 258 8.82 16.37 -4.40
CA GLY A 258 8.58 16.98 -5.70
C GLY A 258 9.79 16.96 -6.62
N TYR A 259 10.18 15.77 -7.09
CA TYR A 259 11.17 15.55 -8.11
C TYR A 259 10.89 16.50 -9.27
N ALA A 260 11.86 17.35 -9.59
CA ALA A 260 11.74 18.28 -10.68
C ALA A 260 11.71 17.47 -11.98
N ASN A 261 10.52 17.24 -12.52
CA ASN A 261 10.36 16.61 -13.82
C ASN A 261 10.67 17.66 -14.89
N LEU A 262 11.88 17.60 -15.45
CA LEU A 262 12.35 18.56 -16.43
C LEU A 262 12.32 17.94 -17.83
N SER A 263 11.88 18.74 -18.79
CA SER A 263 12.05 18.41 -20.19
C SER A 263 13.50 18.57 -20.60
N PHE A 264 13.96 17.71 -21.51
CA PHE A 264 15.31 17.78 -22.05
C PHE A 264 15.33 17.47 -23.55
N ALA A 265 16.39 17.92 -24.22
CA ALA A 265 16.66 17.60 -25.60
C ALA A 265 18.05 16.99 -25.77
N ILE A 266 18.24 16.20 -26.82
CA ILE A 266 19.51 15.60 -27.22
C ILE A 266 19.92 16.26 -28.54
N GLU A 267 21.21 16.52 -28.72
CA GLU A 267 21.74 17.14 -29.94
C GLU A 267 21.37 16.31 -31.18
N GLY A 268 20.83 16.96 -32.20
CA GLY A 268 20.29 16.30 -33.39
C GLY A 268 18.93 15.60 -33.21
N ARG A 269 18.35 15.60 -31.99
CA ARG A 269 17.06 14.99 -31.66
C ARG A 269 16.21 15.97 -30.83
N LEU A 270 15.85 17.11 -31.43
CA LEU A 270 14.97 18.10 -30.80
C LEU A 270 13.52 17.56 -30.78
N PRO A 271 12.93 17.31 -29.59
CA PRO A 271 11.57 16.80 -29.50
C PRO A 271 10.55 17.85 -29.96
N GLY A 272 9.57 17.44 -30.76
CA GLY A 272 8.41 18.28 -31.05
C GLY A 272 7.54 18.54 -29.81
N PRO A 273 6.65 19.55 -29.81
CA PRO A 273 5.86 19.94 -28.63
C PRO A 273 5.04 18.82 -27.98
N ALA A 274 4.61 17.83 -28.79
CA ALA A 274 3.83 16.67 -28.36
C ALA A 274 4.67 15.48 -27.87
N ASN A 275 6.01 15.53 -28.01
CA ASN A 275 6.90 14.40 -27.72
C ASN A 275 8.13 14.83 -26.92
N ARG A 276 7.95 15.69 -25.91
CA ARG A 276 9.02 16.14 -25.03
C ARG A 276 9.55 15.00 -24.18
N SER A 277 10.85 14.74 -24.30
CA SER A 277 11.56 13.86 -23.39
C SER A 277 11.60 14.50 -22.02
N ASN A 278 11.26 13.72 -21.00
CA ASN A 278 11.19 14.18 -19.62
C ASN A 278 11.97 13.21 -18.72
N ALA A 279 12.68 13.76 -17.75
CA ALA A 279 13.38 13.00 -16.73
C ALA A 279 13.33 13.74 -15.39
N PHE A 280 13.42 12.99 -14.30
CA PHE A 280 13.57 13.58 -12.98
C PHE A 280 14.98 14.12 -12.82
N TYR A 281 15.06 15.40 -12.49
CA TYR A 281 16.30 16.11 -12.25
C TYR A 281 16.63 16.13 -10.75
N ASN A 282 17.88 15.81 -10.43
CA ASN A 282 18.43 15.92 -9.09
C ASN A 282 19.76 16.67 -9.17
N ALA A 283 19.94 17.73 -8.37
CA ALA A 283 21.26 18.29 -8.15
C ALA A 283 21.91 17.55 -6.98
N VAL A 284 23.18 17.18 -7.13
CA VAL A 284 23.98 16.45 -6.14
C VAL A 284 25.36 17.09 -6.01
N SER A 285 25.94 17.05 -4.82
CA SER A 285 27.35 17.43 -4.62
C SER A 285 28.30 16.34 -5.14
N PRO A 286 29.58 16.67 -5.43
CA PRO A 286 30.61 15.72 -5.86
C PRO A 286 30.69 14.42 -5.03
N ASP A 287 30.70 14.55 -3.70
CA ASP A 287 30.87 13.43 -2.78
C ASP A 287 29.61 12.52 -2.67
N TYR A 288 28.53 12.77 -3.43
CA TYR A 288 27.26 12.04 -3.29
C TYR A 288 27.37 10.54 -3.60
N PHE A 289 27.97 10.19 -4.74
CA PHE A 289 28.13 8.78 -5.15
C PHE A 289 29.01 8.01 -4.17
N GLN A 290 30.04 8.67 -3.62
CA GLN A 290 30.89 8.09 -2.58
C GLN A 290 30.13 7.94 -1.25
N THR A 291 29.41 8.98 -0.82
CA THR A 291 28.66 8.99 0.45
C THR A 291 27.57 7.93 0.48
N MET A 292 26.90 7.71 -0.66
CA MET A 292 25.84 6.71 -0.80
C MET A 292 26.36 5.34 -1.28
N GLU A 293 27.66 5.21 -1.53
CA GLU A 293 28.30 4.01 -2.09
C GLU A 293 27.62 3.50 -3.38
N ILE A 294 27.20 4.42 -4.25
CA ILE A 294 26.54 4.10 -5.53
C ILE A 294 27.62 3.71 -6.55
N PRO A 295 27.52 2.53 -7.20
CA PRO A 295 28.51 2.11 -8.17
C PRO A 295 28.44 2.93 -9.46
N VAL A 296 29.62 3.35 -9.92
CA VAL A 296 29.83 4.03 -11.21
C VAL A 296 30.02 2.95 -12.27
N LEU A 297 29.10 2.85 -13.25
CA LEU A 297 29.19 1.83 -14.31
C LEU A 297 30.14 2.26 -15.42
N LYS A 298 30.04 3.52 -15.87
CA LYS A 298 30.94 4.13 -16.86
C LYS A 298 31.14 5.60 -16.60
N GLY A 299 32.34 6.11 -16.84
CA GLY A 299 32.67 7.53 -16.72
C GLY A 299 33.23 7.90 -15.34
N ARG A 300 32.90 9.10 -14.85
CA ARG A 300 33.35 9.61 -13.53
C ARG A 300 32.25 10.38 -12.81
N PRO A 301 32.20 10.37 -11.47
CA PRO A 301 31.33 11.28 -10.72
C PRO A 301 31.78 12.74 -10.90
N PHE A 302 30.93 13.67 -10.45
CA PHE A 302 31.30 15.08 -10.37
C PHE A 302 32.54 15.27 -9.49
N ASP A 303 33.41 16.19 -9.87
CA ASP A 303 34.54 16.64 -9.06
C ASP A 303 34.71 18.16 -9.12
N ALA A 304 35.76 18.68 -8.48
CA ALA A 304 36.03 20.12 -8.39
C ALA A 304 36.22 20.81 -9.75
N ARG A 305 36.39 20.06 -10.85
CA ARG A 305 36.51 20.60 -12.20
C ARG A 305 35.16 20.86 -12.86
N ASP A 306 34.07 20.29 -12.35
CA ASP A 306 32.72 20.45 -12.89
C ASP A 306 31.99 21.64 -12.24
N ASP A 307 32.68 22.78 -12.15
CA ASP A 307 32.11 24.02 -11.63
C ASP A 307 31.34 24.78 -12.73
N ARG A 308 30.67 25.88 -12.36
CA ARG A 308 29.92 26.72 -13.32
C ARG A 308 30.78 27.42 -14.37
N LYS A 309 32.10 27.45 -14.19
CA LYS A 309 33.04 28.07 -15.14
C LYS A 309 33.52 27.05 -16.16
N ALA A 310 33.41 25.76 -15.85
CA ALA A 310 33.66 24.66 -16.76
C ALA A 310 32.46 24.39 -17.69
N GLN A 311 32.67 23.50 -18.65
CA GLN A 311 31.60 23.02 -19.52
C GLN A 311 30.58 22.23 -18.69
N ASN A 312 29.29 22.49 -18.91
CA ASN A 312 28.22 21.83 -18.16
C ASN A 312 28.35 20.30 -18.26
N ALA A 313 28.45 19.64 -17.12
CA ALA A 313 28.47 18.19 -17.02
C ALA A 313 27.15 17.69 -16.43
N ILE A 314 26.65 16.57 -16.94
CA ILE A 314 25.47 15.90 -16.39
C ILE A 314 25.78 14.42 -16.16
N ILE A 315 25.05 13.83 -15.22
CA ILE A 315 25.08 12.41 -14.94
C ILE A 315 23.72 11.85 -15.32
N ILE A 316 23.71 10.73 -16.06
CA ILE A 316 22.48 10.02 -16.40
C ILE A 316 22.52 8.62 -15.79
N ASN A 317 21.35 8.05 -15.54
CA ASN A 317 21.23 6.68 -15.09
C ASN A 317 21.12 5.71 -16.28
N GLU A 318 21.31 4.42 -15.98
CA GLU A 318 21.25 3.34 -16.95
C GLU A 318 19.90 3.29 -17.69
N THR A 319 18.78 3.57 -17.00
CA THR A 319 17.46 3.60 -17.64
C THR A 319 17.33 4.69 -18.71
N LEU A 320 17.82 5.91 -18.44
CA LEU A 320 17.80 6.99 -19.44
C LEU A 320 18.74 6.64 -20.61
N ALA A 321 19.94 6.15 -20.32
CA ALA A 321 20.91 5.71 -21.32
C ALA A 321 20.30 4.67 -22.27
N ARG A 322 19.73 3.58 -21.73
CA ARG A 322 19.10 2.51 -22.53
C ARG A 322 17.90 3.00 -23.36
N ARG A 323 17.12 3.94 -22.83
CA ARG A 323 15.89 4.42 -23.49
C ARG A 323 16.18 5.39 -24.64
N TYR A 324 17.14 6.30 -24.47
CA TYR A 324 17.39 7.40 -25.40
C TYR A 324 18.66 7.25 -26.24
N PHE A 325 19.56 6.34 -25.86
CA PHE A 325 20.78 5.99 -26.59
C PHE A 325 20.87 4.47 -26.86
N PRO A 326 19.85 3.85 -27.49
CA PRO A 326 19.86 2.41 -27.73
C PRO A 326 21.00 2.04 -28.69
N GLY A 327 21.98 1.29 -28.20
CA GLY A 327 23.14 0.85 -29.00
C GLY A 327 24.21 1.94 -29.22
N GLU A 328 24.09 3.10 -28.58
CA GLU A 328 25.03 4.21 -28.65
C GLU A 328 25.67 4.46 -27.28
N ASP A 329 26.91 4.96 -27.24
CA ASP A 329 27.50 5.44 -25.99
C ASP A 329 26.94 6.84 -25.68
N PRO A 330 26.28 7.05 -24.53
CA PRO A 330 25.79 8.37 -24.13
C PRO A 330 26.91 9.31 -23.69
N VAL A 331 28.06 8.79 -23.25
CA VAL A 331 29.17 9.62 -22.75
C VAL A 331 29.78 10.40 -23.92
N GLY A 332 29.97 11.72 -23.72
CA GLY A 332 30.48 12.60 -24.77
C GLY A 332 29.43 13.14 -25.74
N ARG A 333 28.15 12.73 -25.62
CA ARG A 333 27.03 13.36 -26.36
C ARG A 333 26.63 14.69 -25.72
N ARG A 334 25.81 15.47 -26.40
CA ARG A 334 25.29 16.74 -25.86
C ARG A 334 23.80 16.64 -25.57
N MET A 335 23.42 17.07 -24.37
CA MET A 335 22.04 17.17 -23.92
C MET A 335 21.78 18.53 -23.28
N THR A 336 20.55 18.99 -23.28
CA THR A 336 20.18 20.27 -22.67
C THR A 336 18.85 20.18 -21.95
N LEU A 337 18.73 20.86 -20.82
CA LEU A 337 17.47 21.03 -20.08
C LEU A 337 16.63 22.19 -20.65
N ASN A 338 17.17 22.99 -21.58
CA ASN A 338 16.45 24.03 -22.30
C ASN A 338 15.95 23.47 -23.64
N ASP A 339 14.82 22.76 -23.62
CA ASP A 339 14.26 22.10 -24.81
C ASP A 339 13.49 23.02 -25.76
N LYS A 340 13.28 24.29 -25.39
CA LYS A 340 12.50 25.25 -26.20
C LYS A 340 13.34 26.07 -27.16
N ASN A 341 14.48 26.58 -26.69
CA ASN A 341 15.39 27.38 -27.49
C ASN A 341 16.82 27.25 -26.92
N PRO A 342 17.48 26.10 -27.16
CA PRO A 342 18.79 25.84 -26.57
C PRO A 342 19.85 26.76 -27.18
N LYS A 343 20.61 27.42 -26.32
CA LYS A 343 21.81 28.15 -26.68
C LYS A 343 23.04 27.26 -26.53
N GLU A 344 24.17 27.70 -27.08
CA GLU A 344 25.44 26.95 -26.98
C GLU A 344 25.86 26.69 -25.52
N GLU A 345 25.59 27.65 -24.64
CA GLU A 345 25.82 27.60 -23.19
C GLU A 345 24.93 26.60 -22.44
N ASP A 346 23.79 26.18 -23.03
CA ASP A 346 22.82 25.30 -22.37
C ASP A 346 23.14 23.80 -22.55
N TRP A 347 24.09 23.47 -23.40
CA TRP A 347 24.45 22.09 -23.68
C TRP A 347 25.41 21.55 -22.63
N ALA A 348 25.06 20.38 -22.10
CA ALA A 348 25.83 19.61 -21.15
C ALA A 348 26.23 18.26 -21.74
N THR A 349 27.34 17.72 -21.23
CA THR A 349 27.87 16.42 -21.66
C THR A 349 27.63 15.37 -20.58
N PRO A 350 27.00 14.22 -20.88
CA PRO A 350 26.98 13.08 -19.96
C PRO A 350 28.40 12.62 -19.66
N ILE A 351 28.78 12.68 -18.38
CA ILE A 351 30.10 12.24 -17.89
C ILE A 351 30.03 10.91 -17.12
N LEU A 352 28.82 10.40 -16.86
CA LEU A 352 28.58 9.16 -16.14
C LEU A 352 27.32 8.45 -16.64
N ASP A 353 27.40 7.12 -16.73
CA ASP A 353 26.29 6.18 -16.69
C ASP A 353 26.27 5.52 -15.29
N GLY A 354 25.38 5.99 -14.42
CA GLY A 354 25.23 5.50 -13.05
C GLY A 354 24.25 4.33 -12.97
N ALA A 355 24.43 3.43 -12.00
CA ALA A 355 23.40 2.44 -11.69
C ALA A 355 22.08 3.14 -11.33
N ASP A 356 20.95 2.53 -11.71
CA ASP A 356 19.62 3.06 -11.40
C ASP A 356 19.44 3.22 -9.87
N ASP A 357 18.99 4.40 -9.44
CA ASP A 357 18.47 4.61 -8.08
C ASP A 357 17.09 3.90 -8.00
N PRO A 358 16.73 3.17 -6.93
CA PRO A 358 15.43 2.52 -6.75
C PRO A 358 14.24 3.50 -6.78
N GLY A 359 14.46 4.80 -6.59
CA GLY A 359 13.46 5.82 -6.95
C GLY A 359 13.03 5.75 -8.44
N ASP A 360 13.96 5.38 -9.31
CA ASP A 360 13.74 5.14 -10.74
C ASP A 360 13.04 3.79 -10.99
N GLU A 361 13.28 2.78 -10.14
CA GLU A 361 12.66 1.45 -10.25
C GLU A 361 11.20 1.39 -9.75
N GLN A 362 10.83 2.13 -8.69
CA GLN A 362 9.41 2.34 -8.34
C GLN A 362 8.64 3.00 -9.49
N THR A 363 9.29 3.88 -10.24
CA THR A 363 8.75 4.48 -11.46
C THR A 363 8.57 3.43 -12.57
N ARG A 364 9.51 2.49 -12.70
CA ARG A 364 9.44 1.35 -13.63
C ARG A 364 8.25 0.43 -13.35
N GLU A 365 7.95 0.10 -12.10
CA GLU A 365 6.75 -0.69 -11.77
C GLU A 365 5.45 0.09 -12.06
N ARG A 366 5.42 1.41 -11.77
CA ARG A 366 4.25 2.27 -12.10
C ARG A 366 4.02 2.38 -13.61
N CYS A 367 5.08 2.49 -14.42
CA CYS A 367 4.98 2.51 -15.88
C CYS A 367 4.71 1.12 -16.47
N GLY A 368 5.35 0.07 -15.95
CA GLY A 368 5.29 -1.31 -16.46
C GLY A 368 3.97 -2.03 -16.17
N ARG A 369 3.30 -1.77 -15.03
CA ARG A 369 1.96 -2.32 -14.74
C ARG A 369 0.82 -1.63 -15.53
N ARG A 370 1.12 -0.59 -16.31
CA ARG A 370 0.12 0.26 -16.99
C ARG A 370 0.29 0.34 -18.52
N ALA A 371 1.19 -0.44 -19.11
CA ALA A 371 1.23 -0.63 -20.56
C ALA A 371 0.09 -1.60 -20.98
N PRO A 372 -0.77 -1.25 -21.96
CA PRO A 372 -1.78 -2.18 -22.45
C PRO A 372 -1.07 -3.38 -23.10
N ARG A 373 -1.26 -4.57 -22.51
CA ARG A 373 -0.94 -5.82 -23.20
C ARG A 373 -1.88 -5.95 -24.40
N GLY A 374 -1.35 -5.71 -25.59
CA GLY A 374 -1.90 -6.22 -26.84
C GLY A 374 -2.48 -5.19 -27.78
N ALA A 375 -1.76 -4.95 -28.87
CA ALA A 375 -2.36 -4.79 -30.19
C ALA A 375 -1.32 -5.26 -31.23
N SER A 376 -1.34 -6.57 -31.51
CA SER A 376 -0.73 -7.15 -32.70
C SER A 376 -1.48 -6.62 -33.93
N ALA A 377 -0.95 -5.56 -34.56
CA ALA A 377 -1.49 -5.07 -35.82
C ALA A 377 -1.10 -6.02 -36.96
N ARG A 378 -2.04 -6.89 -37.35
CA ARG A 378 -2.02 -7.61 -38.62
C ARG A 378 -1.95 -6.60 -39.77
N GLN A 379 -0.87 -6.64 -40.55
CA GLN A 379 -0.85 -6.08 -41.90
C GLN A 379 -1.91 -6.79 -42.75
N LYS A 380 -2.78 -6.03 -43.40
CA LYS A 380 -3.51 -6.47 -44.59
C LYS A 380 -2.92 -5.75 -45.81
N PRO A 381 -2.64 -6.45 -46.92
CA PRO A 381 -2.14 -5.83 -48.14
C PRO A 381 -3.32 -5.24 -48.92
N THR A 382 -3.14 -4.04 -49.46
CA THR A 382 -4.02 -3.48 -50.48
C THR A 382 -3.17 -3.10 -51.70
N GLY A 383 -3.12 -4.03 -52.67
CA GLY A 383 -3.19 -3.67 -54.09
C GLY A 383 -4.64 -3.75 -54.55
N PRO A 384 -4.98 -3.47 -55.82
CA PRO A 384 -4.14 -3.59 -57.01
C PRO A 384 -3.46 -2.29 -57.47
#